data_AF-A0A328C4J0-F1
#
_entry.id   AF-A0A328C4J0-F1
#
_cell.length_a   1.000
_cell.length_b   1.000
_cell.length_c   1.000
_cell.angle_alpha   90.00
_cell.angle_beta   90.00
_cell.angle_gamma   90.00
#
_symmetry.space_group_name_H-M   'P 1'
#
loop_
_entity.id
_entity.type
_entity.pdbx_description
1 polymer ?
#
loop_
_entity_poly.entity_id
_entity_poly.type
_entity_poly.pdbx_seq_one_letter_code
_entity_poly.pdbx_strand_id
1 'polypeptide(L)'
;MLVAVLMSLSGCAGSREAEKPQDAMVDDGSARAHKGNLSRRGLTPEVADLNGDDAPDQWVLRDDEGLVVRVERDLSFNGQVDLWQHYDASGEVVEEEMDLDLDGRIDMITFFENGKVVRRLLSIGFDNSFPIEKFYDSEEKLLRVERDEDNDGRPNIWEYYEEGQRVRIGWDTTGDGQPDSFDQL
;
A
#
# COMPACT_ATOMS: atom_id res chain seq x y z
N MET A 1 71.94 20.46 25.95
CA MET A 1 71.92 19.99 24.55
C MET A 1 71.23 18.63 24.58
N LEU A 2 69.91 18.62 24.36
CA LEU A 2 69.24 18.08 23.14
C LEU A 2 68.94 16.58 23.35
N VAL A 3 67.75 15.99 23.25
CA VAL A 3 66.35 16.37 22.97
C VAL A 3 65.49 15.19 23.47
N ALA A 4 64.29 15.47 23.98
CA ALA A 4 63.28 14.46 24.30
C ALA A 4 62.58 13.97 23.01
N VAL A 5 62.25 12.68 22.93
CA VAL A 5 61.32 12.15 21.92
C VAL A 5 60.22 11.39 22.64
N LEU A 6 59.07 12.03 22.79
CA LEU A 6 57.79 11.37 23.04
C LEU A 6 57.31 10.75 21.72
N MET A 7 57.01 9.46 21.72
CA MET A 7 56.22 8.84 20.65
C MET A 7 54.73 9.03 20.96
N SER A 8 54.10 9.96 20.23
CA SER A 8 52.65 10.09 20.13
C SER A 8 52.15 9.19 19.00
N LEU A 9 51.36 8.16 19.33
CA LEU A 9 50.54 7.46 18.33
C LEU A 9 49.24 8.24 18.13
N SER A 10 49.20 9.00 17.03
CA SER A 10 47.98 9.54 16.47
C SER A 10 47.17 8.41 15.83
N GLY A 11 46.12 7.96 16.51
CA GLY A 11 45.06 7.17 15.90
C GLY A 11 44.01 8.12 15.33
N CYS A 12 44.00 8.31 14.00
CA CYS A 12 42.91 8.97 13.30
C CYS A 12 41.68 8.06 13.33
N ALA A 13 40.76 8.29 14.26
CA ALA A 13 39.40 7.81 14.13
C ALA A 13 38.70 8.70 13.10
N GLY A 14 38.75 8.29 11.83
CA GLY A 14 37.90 8.85 10.79
C GLY A 14 36.45 8.48 11.11
N SER A 15 35.70 9.40 11.68
CA SER A 15 34.25 9.33 11.75
C SER A 15 33.71 9.37 10.31
N ARG A 16 33.29 8.21 9.81
CA ARG A 16 32.52 8.13 8.58
C ARG A 16 31.13 8.66 8.94
N GLU A 17 30.87 9.92 8.60
CA GLU A 17 29.51 10.45 8.57
C GLU A 17 28.69 9.53 7.67
N ALA A 18 27.69 8.88 8.24
CA ALA A 18 26.67 8.18 7.48
C ALA A 18 25.97 9.24 6.62
N GLU A 19 26.20 9.14 5.31
CA GLU A 19 25.54 9.97 4.32
C GLU A 19 24.04 9.64 4.42
N LYS A 20 23.24 10.60 4.91
CA LYS A 20 21.78 10.46 4.94
C LYS A 20 21.32 10.14 3.53
N PRO A 21 20.51 9.08 3.29
CA PRO A 21 19.99 8.83 1.96
C PRO A 21 18.96 9.91 1.64
N GLN A 22 19.47 11.00 1.07
CA GLN A 22 18.70 11.99 0.34
C GLN A 22 18.83 11.57 -1.12
N ASP A 23 17.70 11.27 -1.75
CA ASP A 23 17.55 11.02 -3.19
C ASP A 23 17.99 9.65 -3.75
N ALA A 24 17.27 8.60 -3.36
CA ALA A 24 17.14 7.40 -4.19
C ALA A 24 15.68 6.92 -4.31
N MET A 25 14.75 7.84 -4.61
CA MET A 25 13.47 7.47 -5.23
C MET A 25 13.58 7.76 -6.73
N VAL A 26 14.13 6.81 -7.48
CA VAL A 26 14.15 6.88 -8.94
C VAL A 26 12.70 6.72 -9.41
N ASP A 27 12.10 7.78 -9.90
CA ASP A 27 10.78 7.79 -10.53
C ASP A 27 10.96 7.39 -12.01
N ASP A 28 10.72 6.12 -12.33
CA ASP A 28 10.84 5.60 -13.70
C ASP A 28 9.50 5.56 -14.47
N GLY A 29 8.41 6.00 -13.83
CA GLY A 29 7.09 6.06 -14.46
C GLY A 29 6.39 4.72 -14.63
N SER A 30 6.84 3.64 -13.97
CA SER A 30 6.04 2.43 -13.76
C SER A 30 5.14 2.59 -12.51
N ALA A 31 3.91 2.09 -12.57
CA ALA A 31 2.72 2.69 -11.94
C ALA A 31 2.74 2.75 -10.39
N ARG A 32 2.75 3.97 -9.84
CA ARG A 32 2.73 4.26 -8.40
C ARG A 32 1.33 4.70 -7.94
N ALA A 33 0.70 3.88 -7.09
CA ALA A 33 -0.62 4.03 -6.48
C ALA A 33 -1.82 4.02 -7.45
N HIS A 34 -2.95 3.47 -6.99
CA HIS A 34 -4.19 3.48 -7.76
C HIS A 34 -4.70 4.90 -8.05
N LYS A 35 -4.41 5.85 -7.16
CA LYS A 35 -4.74 7.27 -7.35
C LYS A 35 -3.65 8.09 -8.05
N GLY A 36 -2.51 7.48 -8.36
CA GLY A 36 -1.36 8.17 -8.93
C GLY A 36 -0.66 9.11 -7.93
N ASN A 37 0.61 9.40 -8.23
CA ASN A 37 1.48 10.34 -7.52
C ASN A 37 1.66 10.06 -6.02
N LEU A 38 2.56 9.12 -5.71
CA LEU A 38 3.10 8.89 -4.37
C LEU A 38 4.22 9.88 -3.99
N SER A 39 4.32 11.05 -4.63
CA SER A 39 5.34 12.03 -4.26
C SER A 39 5.20 12.44 -2.80
N ARG A 40 6.33 12.52 -2.11
CA ARG A 40 6.46 13.08 -0.75
C ARG A 40 6.66 14.60 -0.76
N ARG A 41 6.63 15.25 -1.93
CA ARG A 41 6.90 16.69 -2.09
C ARG A 41 5.85 17.50 -1.32
N GLY A 42 6.31 18.42 -0.49
CA GLY A 42 5.44 19.26 0.35
C GLY A 42 4.96 18.58 1.62
N LEU A 43 5.38 17.33 1.88
CA LEU A 43 5.13 16.62 3.11
C LEU A 43 6.36 16.59 4.00
N THR A 44 6.15 16.50 5.30
CA THR A 44 7.21 16.34 6.30
C THR A 44 7.31 14.87 6.70
N PRO A 45 8.37 14.14 6.30
CA PRO A 45 8.55 12.75 6.68
C PRO A 45 9.17 12.61 8.08
N GLU A 46 8.58 11.76 8.91
CA GLU A 46 9.17 11.18 10.11
C GLU A 46 9.50 9.71 9.82
N VAL A 47 10.77 9.32 9.96
CA VAL A 47 11.25 8.00 9.51
C VAL A 47 11.59 7.09 10.67
N ALA A 48 11.43 5.78 10.47
CA ALA A 48 11.90 4.76 11.39
C ALA A 48 12.61 3.64 10.64
N ASP A 49 13.74 3.20 11.19
CA ASP A 49 14.41 1.95 10.86
C ASP A 49 13.83 0.86 11.78
N LEU A 50 13.21 -0.17 11.19
CA LEU A 50 12.50 -1.24 11.88
C LEU A 50 13.33 -2.52 11.97
N ASN A 51 14.33 -2.71 11.09
CA ASN A 51 15.13 -3.93 11.03
C ASN A 51 16.59 -3.76 11.54
N GLY A 52 17.04 -2.53 11.77
CA GLY A 52 18.36 -2.16 12.29
C GLY A 52 19.50 -2.14 11.25
N ASP A 53 19.20 -1.94 9.97
CA ASP A 53 20.18 -1.91 8.88
C ASP A 53 20.64 -0.49 8.48
N ASP A 54 20.27 0.53 9.26
CA ASP A 54 20.51 1.95 9.01
C ASP A 54 19.77 2.51 7.77
N ALA A 55 18.84 1.75 7.17
CA ALA A 55 17.89 2.22 6.18
C ALA A 55 16.50 2.46 6.82
N PRO A 56 15.76 3.49 6.38
CA PRO A 56 14.39 3.69 6.84
C PRO A 56 13.44 2.65 6.22
N ASP A 57 12.58 2.07 7.05
CA ASP A 57 11.55 1.10 6.65
C ASP A 57 10.14 1.67 6.77
N GLN A 58 9.98 2.81 7.47
CA GLN A 58 8.69 3.48 7.63
C GLN A 58 8.86 4.99 7.46
N TRP A 59 7.85 5.61 6.82
CA TRP A 59 7.71 7.05 6.72
C TRP A 59 6.29 7.46 7.14
N VAL A 60 6.19 8.23 8.21
CA VAL A 60 4.96 8.94 8.58
C VAL A 60 5.01 10.31 7.92
N LEU A 61 4.09 10.57 7.00
CA LEU A 61 4.04 11.78 6.19
C LEU A 61 2.98 12.73 6.72
N ARG A 62 3.40 13.95 7.06
CA ARG A 62 2.52 15.01 7.55
C ARG A 62 2.39 16.15 6.56
N ASP A 63 1.21 16.77 6.50
CA ASP A 63 1.01 18.03 5.77
C ASP A 63 1.59 19.23 6.54
N ASP A 64 1.35 20.44 6.02
CA ASP A 64 1.81 21.70 6.62
C ASP A 64 1.08 22.09 7.92
N GLU A 65 -0.10 21.51 8.15
CA GLU A 65 -0.86 21.62 9.40
C GLU A 65 -0.40 20.59 10.46
N GLY A 66 0.45 19.64 10.07
CA GLY A 66 1.01 18.59 10.92
C GLY A 66 0.12 17.34 11.04
N LEU A 67 -0.97 17.26 10.28
CA LEU A 67 -1.85 16.10 10.22
C LEU A 67 -1.16 14.97 9.47
N VAL A 68 -1.32 13.73 9.95
CA VAL A 68 -0.84 12.55 9.22
C VAL A 68 -1.75 12.36 8.02
N VAL A 69 -1.18 12.39 6.82
CA VAL A 69 -1.94 12.19 5.57
C VAL A 69 -1.62 10.84 4.93
N ARG A 70 -0.42 10.32 5.16
CA ARG A 70 0.01 9.02 4.64
C ARG A 70 1.07 8.36 5.52
N VAL A 71 0.99 7.05 5.67
CA VAL A 71 2.07 6.22 6.22
C VAL A 71 2.52 5.25 5.13
N GLU A 72 3.83 5.17 4.93
CA GLU A 72 4.46 4.27 3.96
C GLU A 72 5.35 3.28 4.71
N ARG A 73 5.34 2.00 4.30
CA ARG A 73 6.21 0.97 4.88
C ARG A 73 6.85 0.09 3.81
N ASP A 74 8.12 -0.21 4.00
CA ASP A 74 8.83 -1.33 3.39
C ASP A 74 8.77 -2.50 4.38
N LEU A 75 7.75 -3.34 4.25
CA LEU A 75 7.55 -4.51 5.12
C LEU A 75 8.47 -5.66 4.76
N SER A 76 8.94 -5.70 3.51
CA SER A 76 9.83 -6.72 2.99
C SER A 76 11.31 -6.45 3.24
N PHE A 77 11.67 -5.22 3.63
CA PHE A 77 13.03 -4.73 3.85
C PHE A 77 13.91 -4.85 2.60
N ASN A 78 13.34 -4.57 1.43
CA ASN A 78 14.03 -4.67 0.15
C ASN A 78 14.48 -3.30 -0.41
N GLY A 79 14.24 -2.21 0.34
CA GLY A 79 14.51 -0.84 -0.04
C GLY A 79 13.36 -0.15 -0.80
N GLN A 80 12.22 -0.82 -0.98
CA GLN A 80 11.04 -0.30 -1.67
C GLN A 80 9.82 -0.37 -0.76
N VAL A 81 8.98 0.67 -0.81
CA VAL A 81 7.71 0.67 -0.08
C VAL A 81 6.78 -0.36 -0.73
N ASP A 82 6.13 -1.17 0.09
CA ASP A 82 5.15 -2.18 -0.32
C ASP A 82 3.77 -2.00 0.37
N LEU A 83 3.64 -1.02 1.27
CA LEU A 83 2.38 -0.62 1.89
C LEU A 83 2.23 0.91 2.00
N TRP A 84 1.05 1.40 1.60
CA TRP A 84 0.63 2.80 1.75
C TRP A 84 -0.71 2.87 2.48
N GLN A 85 -0.77 3.60 3.58
CA GLN A 85 -2.00 3.89 4.33
C GLN A 85 -2.33 5.38 4.23
N HIS A 86 -3.52 5.72 3.77
CA HIS A 86 -4.01 7.09 3.63
C HIS A 86 -4.99 7.43 4.75
N TYR A 87 -4.83 8.63 5.29
CA TYR A 87 -5.58 9.11 6.43
C TYR A 87 -6.45 10.30 6.03
N ASP A 88 -7.64 10.41 6.63
CA ASP A 88 -8.46 11.61 6.54
C ASP A 88 -8.06 12.68 7.58
N ALA A 89 -8.71 13.84 7.53
CA ALA A 89 -8.44 14.95 8.44
C ALA A 89 -8.80 14.65 9.92
N SER A 90 -9.56 13.58 10.19
CA SER A 90 -9.86 13.12 11.54
C SER A 90 -8.79 12.17 12.09
N GLY A 91 -7.86 11.72 11.23
CA GLY A 91 -6.81 10.77 11.56
C GLY A 91 -7.24 9.31 11.45
N GLU A 92 -8.37 9.02 10.79
CA GLU A 92 -8.79 7.66 10.47
C GLU A 92 -8.20 7.19 9.15
N VAL A 93 -7.82 5.92 9.06
CA VAL A 93 -7.41 5.30 7.80
C VAL A 93 -8.65 5.17 6.93
N VAL A 94 -8.58 5.65 5.70
CA VAL A 94 -9.67 5.55 4.70
C VAL A 94 -9.32 4.62 3.55
N GLU A 95 -8.02 4.39 3.32
CA GLU A 95 -7.54 3.58 2.21
C GLU A 95 -6.17 2.98 2.56
N GLU A 96 -5.96 1.73 2.17
CA GLU A 96 -4.68 1.03 2.25
C GLU A 96 -4.39 0.37 0.91
N GLU A 97 -3.20 0.61 0.35
CA GLU A 97 -2.70 0.03 -0.89
C GLU A 97 -1.50 -0.87 -0.57
N MET A 98 -1.43 -2.06 -1.20
CA MET A 98 -0.32 -3.01 -1.01
C MET A 98 0.20 -3.55 -2.33
N ASP A 99 1.51 -3.63 -2.44
CA ASP A 99 2.26 -4.42 -3.42
C ASP A 99 2.56 -5.79 -2.79
N LEU A 100 1.90 -6.83 -3.27
CA LEU A 100 1.91 -8.15 -2.63
C LEU A 100 2.99 -9.06 -3.22
N ASP A 101 3.44 -8.82 -4.45
CA ASP A 101 4.49 -9.61 -5.10
C ASP A 101 5.83 -8.86 -5.29
N LEU A 102 5.89 -7.60 -4.86
CA LEU A 102 7.06 -6.73 -4.84
C LEU A 102 7.55 -6.36 -6.25
N ASP A 103 6.65 -6.32 -7.23
CA ASP A 103 6.95 -5.92 -8.61
C ASP A 103 6.90 -4.39 -8.84
N GLY A 104 6.52 -3.63 -7.81
CA GLY A 104 6.36 -2.19 -7.83
C GLY A 104 4.95 -1.71 -8.19
N ARG A 105 3.98 -2.60 -8.32
CA ARG A 105 2.56 -2.29 -8.63
C ARG A 105 1.66 -2.60 -7.44
N ILE A 106 0.48 -1.98 -7.44
CA ILE A 106 -0.53 -2.24 -6.40
C ILE A 106 -1.37 -3.44 -6.80
N ASP A 107 -1.46 -4.41 -5.88
CA ASP A 107 -2.26 -5.63 -6.06
C ASP A 107 -3.51 -5.64 -5.22
N MET A 108 -3.53 -4.85 -4.15
CA MET A 108 -4.66 -4.79 -3.25
C MET A 108 -4.92 -3.36 -2.80
N ILE A 109 -6.20 -2.97 -2.83
CA ILE A 109 -6.67 -1.72 -2.25
C ILE A 109 -7.79 -2.06 -1.28
N THR A 110 -7.65 -1.65 -0.03
CA THR A 110 -8.67 -1.80 1.01
C THR A 110 -9.23 -0.43 1.36
N PHE A 111 -10.56 -0.28 1.37
CA PHE A 111 -11.25 0.93 1.79
C PHE A 111 -11.91 0.74 3.14
N PHE A 112 -11.85 1.79 3.95
CA PHE A 112 -12.35 1.79 5.32
C PHE A 112 -13.39 2.88 5.54
N GLU A 113 -14.39 2.57 6.36
CA GLU A 113 -15.34 3.55 6.90
C GLU A 113 -15.53 3.29 8.39
N ASN A 114 -15.37 4.34 9.22
CA ASN A 114 -15.46 4.24 10.69
C ASN A 114 -14.55 3.13 11.26
N GLY A 115 -13.33 3.02 10.71
CA GLY A 115 -12.33 2.02 11.11
C GLY A 115 -12.62 0.58 10.70
N LYS A 116 -13.62 0.32 9.84
CA LYS A 116 -13.99 -1.03 9.37
C LYS A 116 -13.78 -1.17 7.88
N VAL A 117 -13.37 -2.35 7.43
CA VAL A 117 -13.28 -2.66 6.00
C VAL A 117 -14.68 -2.69 5.40
N VAL A 118 -14.92 -1.86 4.38
CA VAL A 118 -16.18 -1.86 3.62
C VAL A 118 -16.00 -2.46 2.23
N ARG A 119 -14.78 -2.40 1.69
CA ARG A 119 -14.51 -2.76 0.30
C ARG A 119 -13.06 -3.13 0.07
N ARG A 120 -12.81 -4.07 -0.85
CA ARG A 120 -11.45 -4.45 -1.26
C ARG A 120 -11.38 -4.75 -2.75
N LEU A 121 -10.40 -4.17 -3.43
CA LEU A 121 -10.03 -4.46 -4.82
C LEU A 121 -8.82 -5.40 -4.83
N LEU A 122 -8.80 -6.37 -5.74
CA LEU A 122 -7.69 -7.32 -5.89
C LEU A 122 -7.27 -7.46 -7.37
N SER A 123 -5.97 -7.36 -7.63
CA SER A 123 -5.33 -7.76 -8.87
C SER A 123 -4.87 -9.21 -8.76
N ILE A 124 -5.38 -10.11 -9.61
CA ILE A 124 -4.92 -11.52 -9.64
C ILE A 124 -3.76 -11.69 -10.63
N GLY A 125 -3.71 -10.82 -11.65
CA GLY A 125 -2.73 -10.88 -12.73
C GLY A 125 -1.48 -10.03 -12.49
N PHE A 126 -1.45 -9.22 -11.43
CA PHE A 126 -0.36 -8.27 -11.15
C PHE A 126 -0.11 -7.31 -12.34
N ASP A 127 -1.18 -6.98 -13.07
CA ASP A 127 -1.15 -6.22 -14.32
C ASP A 127 -1.83 -4.85 -14.19
N ASN A 128 -2.04 -4.40 -12.94
CA ASN A 128 -2.72 -3.15 -12.58
C ASN A 128 -4.22 -3.12 -12.99
N SER A 129 -4.80 -4.28 -13.30
CA SER A 129 -6.26 -4.48 -13.34
C SER A 129 -6.76 -4.98 -11.97
N PHE A 130 -7.99 -4.61 -11.59
CA PHE A 130 -8.63 -5.07 -10.35
C PHE A 130 -9.90 -5.86 -10.67
N PRO A 131 -9.78 -7.09 -11.23
CA PRO A 131 -10.93 -7.85 -11.69
C PRO A 131 -11.79 -8.41 -10.54
N ILE A 132 -11.36 -8.31 -9.27
CA ILE A 132 -12.19 -8.69 -8.13
C ILE A 132 -12.43 -7.50 -7.23
N GLU A 133 -13.71 -7.24 -6.94
CA GLU A 133 -14.13 -6.32 -5.88
C GLU A 133 -14.92 -7.09 -4.81
N LYS A 134 -14.58 -6.91 -3.54
CA LYS A 134 -15.26 -7.50 -2.39
C LYS A 134 -15.93 -6.42 -1.58
N PHE A 135 -17.14 -6.69 -1.10
CA PHE A 135 -17.94 -5.80 -0.26
C PHE A 135 -18.27 -6.48 1.07
N TYR A 136 -18.25 -5.68 2.14
CA TYR A 136 -18.39 -6.14 3.52
C TYR A 136 -19.52 -5.39 4.24
N ASP A 137 -20.13 -6.03 5.23
CA ASP A 137 -21.13 -5.39 6.09
C ASP A 137 -20.50 -4.61 7.25
N SER A 138 -21.35 -4.01 8.09
CA SER A 138 -20.91 -3.27 9.29
C SER A 138 -20.26 -4.14 10.37
N GLU A 139 -20.33 -5.47 10.26
CA GLU A 139 -19.63 -6.43 11.12
C GLU A 139 -18.39 -7.03 10.43
N GLU A 140 -17.97 -6.45 9.30
CA GLU A 140 -16.85 -6.90 8.45
C GLU A 140 -17.03 -8.31 7.89
N LYS A 141 -18.28 -8.78 7.79
CA LYS A 141 -18.61 -10.05 7.12
C LYS A 141 -18.73 -9.81 5.61
N LEU A 142 -18.22 -10.75 4.82
CA LEU A 142 -18.31 -10.71 3.37
C LEU A 142 -19.78 -10.78 2.93
N LEU A 143 -20.23 -9.77 2.17
CA LEU A 143 -21.58 -9.71 1.59
C LEU A 143 -21.59 -10.14 0.14
N ARG A 144 -20.60 -9.69 -0.62
CA ARG A 144 -20.61 -9.78 -2.08
C ARG A 144 -19.21 -9.79 -2.66
N VAL A 145 -19.00 -10.59 -3.69
CA VAL A 145 -17.82 -10.54 -4.56
C VAL A 145 -18.30 -10.28 -5.97
N GLU A 146 -17.72 -9.27 -6.61
CA GLU A 146 -17.90 -8.98 -8.02
C GLU A 146 -16.64 -9.39 -8.78
N ARG A 147 -16.81 -9.98 -9.97
CA ARG A 147 -15.70 -10.41 -10.83
C ARG A 147 -15.89 -9.95 -12.25
N ASP A 148 -14.81 -9.45 -12.84
CA ASP A 148 -14.63 -9.22 -14.27
C ASP A 148 -13.80 -10.40 -14.83
N GLU A 149 -14.45 -11.41 -15.41
CA GLU A 149 -13.76 -12.58 -15.97
C GLU A 149 -13.32 -12.40 -17.43
N ASP A 150 -13.88 -11.42 -18.15
CA ASP A 150 -13.53 -11.15 -19.56
C ASP A 150 -12.59 -9.96 -19.76
N ASN A 151 -12.22 -9.28 -18.66
CA ASN A 151 -11.30 -8.14 -18.57
C ASN A 151 -11.76 -6.93 -19.39
N ASP A 152 -13.08 -6.70 -19.49
CA ASP A 152 -13.63 -5.53 -20.17
C ASP A 152 -13.73 -4.28 -19.26
N GLY A 153 -13.36 -4.42 -17.99
CA GLY A 153 -13.40 -3.39 -16.96
C GLY A 153 -14.73 -3.31 -16.21
N ARG A 154 -15.64 -4.26 -16.41
CA ARG A 154 -16.94 -4.35 -15.74
C ARG A 154 -17.12 -5.75 -15.16
N PRO A 155 -17.73 -5.87 -13.98
CA PRO A 155 -18.05 -7.19 -13.46
C PRO A 155 -19.12 -7.86 -14.33
N ASN A 156 -18.93 -9.16 -14.57
CA ASN A 156 -19.88 -10.03 -15.25
C ASN A 156 -20.37 -11.19 -14.33
N ILE A 157 -19.82 -11.30 -13.11
CA ILE A 157 -20.25 -12.27 -12.08
C ILE A 157 -20.40 -11.61 -10.71
N TRP A 158 -21.46 -12.00 -10.00
CA TRP A 158 -21.73 -11.61 -8.61
C TRP A 158 -21.92 -12.84 -7.73
N GLU A 159 -21.13 -12.98 -6.68
CA GLU A 159 -21.32 -14.00 -5.64
C GLU A 159 -21.85 -13.33 -4.37
N TYR A 160 -22.94 -13.84 -3.81
CA TYR A 160 -23.57 -13.31 -2.58
C TYR A 160 -23.34 -14.26 -1.41
N TYR A 161 -23.10 -13.70 -0.23
CA TYR A 161 -22.74 -14.45 0.97
C TYR A 161 -23.64 -14.10 2.16
N GLU A 162 -24.01 -15.13 2.93
CA GLU A 162 -24.68 -15.01 4.23
C GLU A 162 -24.01 -15.97 5.21
N GLU A 163 -23.72 -15.50 6.44
CA GLU A 163 -23.05 -16.30 7.48
C GLU A 163 -21.76 -17.01 7.00
N GLY A 164 -21.01 -16.36 6.11
CA GLY A 164 -19.76 -16.87 5.54
C GLY A 164 -19.93 -17.94 4.45
N GLN A 165 -21.15 -18.26 4.04
CA GLN A 165 -21.46 -19.22 2.98
C GLN A 165 -21.97 -18.50 1.74
N ARG A 166 -21.54 -18.95 0.56
CA ARG A 166 -22.08 -18.44 -0.71
C ARG A 166 -23.50 -18.96 -0.89
N VAL A 167 -24.45 -18.05 -0.96
CA VAL A 167 -25.88 -18.37 -1.07
C VAL A 167 -26.46 -18.10 -2.46
N ARG A 168 -25.74 -17.40 -3.35
CA ARG A 168 -26.23 -17.13 -4.71
C ARG A 168 -25.09 -16.72 -5.63
N ILE A 169 -25.21 -17.05 -6.90
CA ILE A 169 -24.40 -16.51 -7.99
C ILE A 169 -25.32 -15.83 -9.01
N GLY A 170 -24.92 -14.64 -9.47
CA GLY A 170 -25.54 -13.92 -10.57
C GLY A 170 -24.56 -13.69 -11.71
N TRP A 171 -25.06 -13.62 -12.94
CA TRP A 171 -24.31 -13.34 -14.17
C TRP A 171 -24.99 -12.23 -14.95
N ASP A 172 -24.19 -11.33 -15.54
CA ASP A 172 -24.65 -10.39 -16.57
C ASP A 172 -24.40 -11.02 -17.95
N THR A 173 -25.47 -11.48 -18.58
CA THR A 173 -25.47 -12.07 -19.92
C THR A 173 -25.84 -11.05 -21.01
N THR A 174 -26.21 -9.83 -20.61
CA THR A 174 -26.67 -8.76 -21.49
C THR A 174 -25.65 -7.65 -21.70
N GLY A 175 -24.67 -7.51 -20.80
CA GLY A 175 -23.64 -6.48 -20.79
C GLY A 175 -24.15 -5.12 -20.33
N ASP A 176 -25.22 -5.06 -19.53
CA ASP A 176 -25.79 -3.82 -19.01
C ASP A 176 -25.22 -3.39 -17.65
N GLY A 177 -24.33 -4.21 -17.07
CA GLY A 177 -23.67 -4.00 -15.78
C GLY A 177 -24.49 -4.46 -14.59
N GLN A 178 -25.55 -5.26 -14.79
CA GLN A 178 -26.36 -5.84 -13.72
C GLN A 178 -26.56 -7.34 -13.96
N PRO A 179 -26.60 -8.17 -12.89
CA PRO A 179 -26.89 -9.59 -13.04
C PRO A 179 -28.34 -9.83 -13.47
N ASP A 180 -28.54 -10.49 -14.60
CA ASP A 180 -29.86 -10.88 -15.14
C ASP A 180 -30.16 -12.39 -15.04
N SER A 181 -29.13 -13.21 -14.84
CA SER A 181 -29.24 -14.66 -14.65
C SER A 181 -28.72 -15.06 -13.28
N PHE A 182 -29.36 -16.03 -12.61
CA PHE A 182 -28.98 -16.48 -11.27
C PHE A 182 -29.01 -18.01 -11.17
N ASP A 183 -28.19 -18.55 -10.27
CA ASP A 183 -28.18 -19.98 -10.00
C ASP A 183 -29.50 -20.42 -9.35
N GLN A 184 -29.91 -21.65 -9.67
CA GLN A 184 -30.99 -22.31 -8.95
C GLN A 184 -30.31 -23.18 -7.89
N LEU A 185 -30.29 -22.71 -6.64
CA LEU A 185 -29.86 -23.52 -5.50
C LEU A 185 -30.72 -24.79 -5.36
#